data_AF-X0XJ53-F1
#
_entry.id   AF-X0XJ53-F1
#
_cell.length_a   1.000
_cell.length_b   1.000
_cell.length_c   1.000
_cell.angle_alpha   90.00
_cell.angle_beta   90.00
_cell.angle_gamma   90.00
#
_symmetry.space_group_name_H-M   'P 1'
#
loop_
_entity.id
_entity.type
_entity.pdbx_description
1 polymer ?
#
loop_
_entity_poly.entity_id
_entity_poly.type
_entity_poly.pdbx_seq_one_letter_code
_entity_poly.pdbx_strand_id
1 'polypeptide(L)'
;ALLRMLECYDDIMAVMLPTLGEERQKSYSPYLPVCPRTNKVLQVPITARNVQNGTISYDDPETGESVELPVTGGHVKCQWKADWAMRWYALGVDYEMAGKDLIDSVRLSSRICTILGGTPPEGFSYELFLDESGQKISKSKGNGLTIEDWLRYASPESLQLFMYQSPRKAKRLFFDVIPKNVDEYLTFLGKFPEQDIKNQLGNPVWHIHSGAPKQVEVPVSFALLLNLVSASNAHDKEALWGFIQSYAPGA
;
A
#
# COMPACT_ATOMS: atom_id res chain seq x y z
N ALA A 1 -10.85 21.20 7.23
CA ALA A 1 -9.74 20.34 7.71
C ALA A 1 -8.47 21.15 7.97
N LEU A 2 -7.89 21.85 6.98
CA LEU A 2 -6.70 22.69 7.19
C LEU A 2 -6.90 23.76 8.27
N LEU A 3 -7.97 24.54 8.24
CA LEU A 3 -8.26 25.53 9.30
C LEU A 3 -8.42 24.87 10.69
N ARG A 4 -9.10 23.72 10.74
CA ARG A 4 -9.24 22.93 11.98
C ARG A 4 -7.89 22.47 12.54
N MET A 5 -6.97 22.04 11.68
CA MET A 5 -5.62 21.67 12.09
C MET A 5 -4.83 22.88 12.62
N LEU A 6 -5.11 24.09 12.11
CA LEU A 6 -4.52 25.33 12.61
C LEU A 6 -5.05 25.68 14.01
N GLU A 7 -6.35 25.50 14.24
CA GLU A 7 -6.98 25.65 15.57
C GLU A 7 -6.37 24.68 16.60
N CYS A 8 -6.10 23.44 16.20
CA CYS A 8 -5.56 22.38 17.07
C CYS A 8 -4.03 22.25 17.03
N TYR A 9 -3.33 23.23 16.47
CA TYR A 9 -1.91 23.08 16.14
C TYR A 9 -1.05 22.73 17.36
N ASP A 10 -1.29 23.34 18.52
CA ASP A 10 -0.48 23.08 19.73
C ASP A 10 -0.65 21.65 20.25
N ASP A 11 -1.87 21.12 20.24
CA ASP A 11 -2.14 19.73 20.63
C ASP A 11 -1.46 18.74 19.67
N ILE A 12 -1.43 19.06 18.38
CA ILE A 12 -0.75 18.25 17.36
C ILE A 12 0.77 18.31 17.56
N MET A 13 1.32 19.49 17.84
CA MET A 13 2.73 19.65 18.18
C MET A 13 3.10 18.84 19.42
N ALA A 14 2.27 18.83 20.45
CA ALA A 14 2.49 18.04 21.67
C ALA A 14 2.51 16.52 21.41
N VAL A 15 1.77 16.03 20.41
CA VAL A 15 1.85 14.63 19.96
C VAL A 15 3.14 14.36 19.18
N MET A 16 3.55 15.31 18.34
CA MET A 16 4.61 15.09 17.36
C MET A 16 6.02 15.32 17.91
N LEU A 17 6.25 16.39 18.67
CA LEU A 17 7.58 16.77 19.16
C LEU A 17 8.30 15.66 19.93
N PRO A 18 7.65 14.89 20.85
CA PRO A 18 8.33 13.81 21.57
C PRO A 18 8.84 12.67 20.68
N THR A 19 8.35 12.58 19.44
CA THR A 19 8.72 11.54 18.48
C THR A 19 9.94 11.92 17.62
N LEU A 20 10.46 13.14 17.80
CA LEU A 20 11.49 13.74 16.97
C LEU A 20 12.75 13.98 17.79
N GLY A 21 13.92 13.90 17.15
CA GLY A 21 15.19 14.31 17.76
C GLY A 21 15.26 15.82 17.96
N GLU A 22 16.13 16.28 18.87
CA GLU A 22 16.21 17.68 19.32
C GLU A 22 16.33 18.72 18.19
N GLU A 23 17.16 18.44 17.18
CA GLU A 23 17.33 19.34 16.03
C GLU A 23 16.00 19.53 15.27
N ARG A 24 15.27 18.43 15.05
CA ARG A 24 13.98 18.47 14.36
C ARG A 24 12.88 19.11 15.20
N GLN A 25 12.93 18.97 16.52
CA GLN A 25 11.93 19.62 17.38
C GLN A 25 11.94 21.15 17.22
N LYS A 26 13.11 21.74 16.94
CA LYS A 26 13.25 23.19 16.74
C LYS A 26 12.66 23.69 15.42
N SER A 27 12.60 22.85 14.40
CA SER A 27 12.15 23.21 13.05
C SER A 27 10.83 22.57 12.63
N TYR A 28 10.30 21.66 13.45
CA TYR A 28 9.09 20.91 13.10
C TYR A 28 7.86 21.81 13.08
N SER A 29 7.04 21.61 12.06
CA SER A 29 5.68 22.13 11.98
C SER A 29 4.81 21.15 11.18
N PRO A 30 3.54 20.97 11.54
CA PRO A 30 2.58 20.24 10.71
C PRO A 30 2.33 20.93 9.35
N TYR A 31 2.60 22.24 9.23
CA TYR A 31 2.58 22.98 7.98
C TYR A 31 3.98 23.25 7.45
N LEU A 32 4.18 22.95 6.17
CA LEU A 32 5.36 23.25 5.38
C LEU A 32 5.00 24.35 4.37
N PRO A 33 5.45 25.60 4.57
CA PRO A 33 5.17 26.69 3.64
C PRO A 33 5.65 26.39 2.23
N VAL A 34 4.87 26.79 1.22
CA VAL A 34 5.32 26.84 -0.17
C VAL A 34 5.79 28.26 -0.44
N CYS A 35 7.09 28.44 -0.66
CA CYS A 35 7.69 29.75 -0.90
C CYS A 35 7.06 30.40 -2.15
N PRO A 36 6.40 31.56 -2.04
CA PRO A 36 5.73 32.18 -3.19
C PRO A 36 6.69 32.58 -4.33
N ARG A 37 7.96 32.85 -4.00
CA ARG A 37 9.00 33.23 -4.98
C ARG A 37 9.55 32.04 -5.75
N THR A 38 9.71 30.89 -5.09
CA THR A 38 10.44 29.74 -5.66
C THR A 38 9.58 28.51 -5.88
N ASN A 39 8.34 28.50 -5.37
CA ASN A 39 7.43 27.35 -5.30
C ASN A 39 8.00 26.11 -4.59
N LYS A 40 9.10 26.28 -3.82
CA LYS A 40 9.69 25.20 -3.02
C LYS A 40 8.90 25.03 -1.73
N VAL A 41 8.71 23.76 -1.33
CA VAL A 41 8.22 23.41 0.01
C VAL A 41 9.36 23.61 1.02
N LEU A 42 9.12 24.41 2.05
CA LEU A 42 10.11 24.76 3.07
C LEU A 42 9.88 23.96 4.36
N GLN A 43 10.98 23.48 4.95
CA GLN A 43 10.99 22.86 6.27
C GLN A 43 11.58 23.85 7.28
N VAL A 44 10.77 24.83 7.65
CA VAL A 44 11.14 25.93 8.54
C VAL A 44 10.20 25.98 9.74
N PRO A 45 10.67 26.45 10.91
CA PRO A 45 9.78 26.71 12.03
C PRO A 45 8.76 27.79 11.66
N ILE A 46 7.54 27.63 12.18
CA ILE A 46 6.49 28.65 12.07
C ILE A 46 6.67 29.64 13.21
N THR A 47 6.81 30.91 12.87
CA THR A 47 7.10 32.00 13.81
C THR A 47 5.84 32.60 14.41
N ALA A 48 4.73 32.59 13.66
CA ALA A 48 3.42 33.03 14.14
C ALA A 48 2.27 32.27 13.47
N ARG A 49 1.10 32.28 14.12
CA ARG A 49 -0.15 31.71 13.62
C ARG A 49 -1.27 32.71 13.88
N ASN A 50 -2.15 32.90 12.91
CA ASN A 50 -3.40 33.63 13.10
C ASN A 50 -4.56 32.72 12.72
N VAL A 51 -5.17 32.11 13.75
CA VAL A 51 -6.29 31.17 13.57
C VAL A 51 -7.50 31.84 12.94
N GLN A 52 -7.79 33.10 13.29
CA GLN A 52 -8.93 33.84 12.76
C GLN A 52 -8.81 34.11 11.26
N ASN A 53 -7.60 34.49 10.82
CA ASN A 53 -7.32 34.77 9.40
C ASN A 53 -6.93 33.51 8.62
N GLY A 54 -6.71 32.38 9.30
CA GLY A 54 -6.28 31.15 8.66
C GLY A 54 -4.86 31.22 8.10
N THR A 55 -3.95 31.95 8.74
CA THR A 55 -2.58 32.20 8.25
C THR A 55 -1.50 31.67 9.20
N ILE A 56 -0.32 31.45 8.61
CA ILE A 56 0.94 31.15 9.31
C ILE A 56 2.03 32.09 8.81
N SER A 57 3.01 32.36 9.66
CA SER A 57 4.20 33.15 9.32
C SER A 57 5.47 32.32 9.51
N TYR A 58 6.47 32.59 8.67
CA TYR A 58 7.80 31.99 8.76
C TYR A 58 8.85 32.99 8.26
N ASP A 59 10.11 32.80 8.63
CA ASP A 59 11.22 33.58 8.09
C ASP A 59 11.80 32.86 6.86
N ASP A 60 11.83 33.53 5.71
CA ASP A 60 12.33 32.95 4.47
C ASP A 60 13.84 32.67 4.60
N PRO A 61 14.30 31.42 4.41
CA PRO A 61 15.67 31.04 4.73
C PRO A 61 16.72 31.63 3.78
N GLU A 62 16.31 32.13 2.61
CA GLU A 62 17.21 32.76 1.64
C GLU A 62 17.30 34.28 1.83
N THR A 63 16.22 34.93 2.26
CA THR A 63 16.13 36.41 2.35
C THR A 63 16.14 36.94 3.78
N GLY A 64 15.75 36.13 4.76
CA GLY A 64 15.54 36.53 6.16
C GLY A 64 14.26 37.35 6.38
N GLU A 65 13.46 37.59 5.34
CA GLU A 65 12.21 38.32 5.46
C GLU A 65 11.11 37.46 6.08
N SER A 66 10.26 38.09 6.90
CA SER A 66 9.09 37.42 7.47
C SER A 66 7.97 37.37 6.43
N VAL A 67 7.46 36.17 6.16
CA VAL A 67 6.42 35.91 5.16
C VAL A 67 5.19 35.34 5.86
N GLU A 68 4.03 35.98 5.67
CA GLU A 68 2.73 35.46 6.10
C GLU A 68 1.97 34.91 4.88
N LEU A 69 1.38 33.73 5.03
CA LEU A 69 0.54 33.12 3.99
C LEU A 69 -0.65 32.34 4.60
N PRO A 70 -1.75 32.18 3.85
CA PRO A 70 -2.86 31.36 4.29
C PRO A 70 -2.49 29.87 4.31
N VAL A 71 -3.09 29.09 5.21
CA VAL A 71 -2.90 27.62 5.25
C VAL A 71 -3.72 26.89 4.18
N THR A 72 -4.56 27.60 3.44
CA THR A 72 -5.42 27.07 2.37
C THR A 72 -4.87 27.41 0.99
N GLY A 73 -5.56 27.03 -0.09
CA GLY A 73 -5.23 27.49 -1.44
C GLY A 73 -3.92 26.95 -2.04
N GLY A 74 -3.33 25.92 -1.44
CA GLY A 74 -2.07 25.33 -1.92
C GLY A 74 -0.80 26.05 -1.48
N HIS A 75 -0.91 27.02 -0.57
CA HIS A 75 0.23 27.77 -0.03
C HIS A 75 1.04 27.00 1.02
N VAL A 76 0.55 25.83 1.46
CA VAL A 76 1.24 24.94 2.39
C VAL A 76 1.08 23.48 1.96
N LYS A 77 2.10 22.67 2.27
CA LYS A 77 2.01 21.21 2.31
C LYS A 77 1.91 20.76 3.77
N CYS A 78 1.09 19.76 4.07
CA CYS A 78 1.07 19.17 5.39
C CYS A 78 2.20 18.13 5.56
N GLN A 79 2.83 18.09 6.74
CA GLN A 79 3.75 17.01 7.11
C GLN A 79 3.00 15.68 7.17
N TRP A 80 3.61 14.61 6.68
CA TRP A 80 2.88 13.41 6.25
C TRP A 80 2.04 12.71 7.34
N LYS A 81 2.46 12.69 8.61
CA LYS A 81 1.65 12.11 9.71
C LYS A 81 0.42 12.94 10.04
N ALA A 82 0.56 14.27 10.03
CA ALA A 82 -0.55 15.20 10.23
C ALA A 82 -1.44 15.23 9.00
N ASP A 83 -0.87 15.18 7.79
CA ASP A 83 -1.58 15.03 6.52
C ASP A 83 -2.45 13.77 6.49
N TRP A 84 -1.90 12.63 6.91
CA TRP A 84 -2.64 11.38 6.94
C TRP A 84 -3.86 11.45 7.85
N ALA A 85 -3.68 11.95 9.09
CA ALA A 85 -4.76 12.18 10.03
C ALA A 85 -5.80 13.19 9.52
N MET A 86 -5.32 14.27 8.88
CA MET A 86 -6.19 15.29 8.29
C MET A 86 -7.03 14.70 7.15
N ARG A 87 -6.47 13.80 6.33
CA ARG A 87 -7.24 13.11 5.28
C ARG A 87 -8.32 12.20 5.87
N TRP A 88 -8.02 11.46 6.93
CA TRP A 88 -9.03 10.69 7.68
C TRP A 88 -10.18 11.57 8.16
N TYR A 89 -9.84 12.68 8.81
CA TYR A 89 -10.82 13.65 9.30
C TYR A 89 -11.64 14.29 8.17
N ALA A 90 -10.98 14.72 7.09
CA ALA A 90 -11.62 15.46 6.00
C ALA A 90 -12.54 14.59 5.14
N LEU A 91 -12.15 13.33 4.92
CA LEU A 91 -12.86 12.41 4.03
C LEU A 91 -13.83 11.49 4.78
N GLY A 92 -13.78 11.44 6.12
CA GLY A 92 -14.58 10.52 6.92
C GLY A 92 -14.24 9.06 6.60
N VAL A 93 -12.95 8.72 6.58
CA VAL A 93 -12.50 7.36 6.24
C VAL A 93 -12.91 6.39 7.34
N ASP A 94 -13.75 5.40 7.01
CA ASP A 94 -14.22 4.38 7.96
C ASP A 94 -13.21 3.24 8.16
N TYR A 95 -12.46 2.88 7.10
CA TYR A 95 -11.52 1.76 7.12
C TYR A 95 -10.29 2.04 6.24
N GLU A 96 -9.08 1.82 6.79
CA GLU A 96 -7.84 1.90 6.03
C GLU A 96 -6.80 0.88 6.54
N MET A 97 -6.22 0.11 5.62
CA MET A 97 -5.16 -0.84 5.93
C MET A 97 -3.78 -0.19 5.83
N ALA A 98 -2.84 -0.64 6.66
CA ALA A 98 -1.45 -0.16 6.60
C ALA A 98 -0.46 -1.32 6.79
N GLY A 99 0.71 -1.20 6.19
CA GLY A 99 1.79 -2.18 6.43
C GLY A 99 2.29 -2.12 7.86
N LYS A 100 2.80 -3.24 8.37
CA LYS A 100 3.37 -3.35 9.72
C LYS A 100 4.43 -2.28 10.05
N ASP A 101 5.20 -1.86 9.06
CA ASP A 101 6.20 -0.79 9.21
C ASP A 101 5.60 0.57 9.64
N LEU A 102 4.29 0.76 9.46
CA LEU A 102 3.59 2.02 9.74
C LEU A 102 2.80 2.01 11.06
N ILE A 103 2.87 0.95 11.88
CA ILE A 103 2.07 0.81 13.11
C ILE A 103 2.19 2.04 14.01
N ASP A 104 3.40 2.51 14.29
CA ASP A 104 3.59 3.69 15.16
C ASP A 104 3.09 4.97 14.50
N SER A 105 3.11 5.03 13.17
CA SER A 105 2.57 6.18 12.44
C SER A 105 1.05 6.19 12.44
N VAL A 106 0.40 5.03 12.30
CA VAL A 106 -1.05 4.88 12.49
C VAL A 106 -1.43 5.35 13.89
N ARG A 107 -0.74 4.88 14.93
CA ARG A 107 -1.01 5.32 16.32
C ARG A 107 -0.95 6.84 16.50
N LEU A 108 0.07 7.49 15.94
CA LEU A 108 0.22 8.95 16.03
C LEU A 108 -0.86 9.67 15.22
N SER A 109 -1.11 9.25 13.98
CA SER A 109 -2.14 9.84 13.12
C SER A 109 -3.55 9.62 13.69
N SER A 110 -3.82 8.51 14.39
CA SER A 110 -5.10 8.28 15.05
C SER A 110 -5.32 9.28 16.17
N ARG A 111 -4.29 9.52 17.01
CA ARG A 111 -4.35 10.56 18.05
C ARG A 111 -4.60 11.95 17.45
N ILE A 112 -3.93 12.28 16.36
CA ILE A 112 -4.14 13.56 15.65
C ILE A 112 -5.57 13.63 15.09
N CYS A 113 -6.11 12.57 14.49
CA CYS A 113 -7.48 12.55 13.97
C CYS A 113 -8.49 12.81 15.10
N THR A 114 -8.30 12.21 16.28
CA THR A 114 -9.12 12.48 17.46
C THR A 114 -9.01 13.93 17.92
N ILE A 115 -7.81 14.53 17.93
CA ILE A 115 -7.60 15.95 18.25
C ILE A 115 -8.38 16.85 17.28
N LEU A 116 -8.39 16.50 15.99
CA LEU A 116 -9.17 17.24 14.99
C LEU A 116 -10.69 17.13 15.21
N GLY A 117 -11.15 16.19 16.04
CA GLY A 117 -12.56 15.90 16.31
C GLY A 117 -13.15 14.76 15.48
N GLY A 118 -12.30 13.98 14.80
CA GLY A 118 -12.70 12.83 14.00
C GLY A 118 -12.59 11.50 14.75
N THR A 119 -13.23 10.48 14.20
CA THR A 119 -13.00 9.08 14.60
C THR A 119 -11.93 8.51 13.67
N PRO A 120 -10.80 8.00 14.18
CA PRO A 120 -9.82 7.29 13.35
C PRO A 120 -10.47 6.07 12.67
N PRO A 121 -10.06 5.72 11.43
CA PRO A 121 -10.60 4.56 10.75
C PRO A 121 -10.30 3.26 11.50
N GLU A 122 -11.17 2.27 11.32
CA GLU A 122 -10.83 0.89 11.64
C GLU A 122 -9.64 0.44 10.78
N GLY A 123 -8.71 -0.28 11.41
CA GLY A 123 -7.41 -0.58 10.81
C GLY A 123 -7.13 -2.06 10.69
N PHE A 124 -6.33 -2.41 9.68
CA PHE A 124 -5.69 -3.72 9.61
C PHE A 124 -4.22 -3.57 9.27
N SER A 125 -3.35 -4.13 10.11
CA SER A 125 -1.91 -4.20 9.86
C SER A 125 -1.53 -5.48 9.13
N TYR A 126 -1.14 -5.37 7.85
CA TYR A 126 -0.63 -6.51 7.09
C TYR A 126 0.88 -6.66 7.24
N GLU A 127 1.34 -7.90 7.14
CA GLU A 127 2.76 -8.26 7.26
C GLU A 127 3.58 -7.96 5.98
N LEU A 128 4.90 -8.08 6.11
CA LEU A 128 5.85 -7.78 5.04
C LEU A 128 5.91 -8.86 3.95
N PHE A 129 6.30 -8.42 2.75
CA PHE A 129 6.86 -9.31 1.73
C PHE A 129 8.37 -9.43 1.90
N LEU A 130 8.84 -10.66 1.79
CA LEU A 130 10.24 -11.06 1.94
C LEU A 130 10.74 -11.65 0.62
N ASP A 131 12.04 -11.60 0.40
CA ASP A 131 12.67 -12.30 -0.72
C ASP A 131 12.71 -13.82 -0.47
N GLU A 132 13.28 -14.56 -1.42
CA GLU A 132 13.45 -16.02 -1.34
C GLU A 132 14.21 -16.47 -0.07
N SER A 133 15.19 -15.68 0.36
CA SER A 133 16.01 -15.89 1.54
C SER A 133 15.36 -15.40 2.85
N GLY A 134 14.13 -14.87 2.79
CA GLY A 134 13.41 -14.35 3.96
C GLY A 134 13.87 -12.96 4.41
N GLN A 135 14.60 -12.22 3.59
CA GLN A 135 15.01 -10.85 3.90
C GLN A 135 13.96 -9.85 3.42
N LYS A 136 13.94 -8.66 4.02
CA LYS A 136 13.09 -7.56 3.56
C LYS A 136 13.45 -7.17 2.12
N ILE A 137 12.44 -7.10 1.27
CA ILE A 137 12.58 -6.62 -0.11
C ILE A 137 12.94 -5.13 -0.09
N SER A 138 13.93 -4.72 -0.89
CA SER A 138 14.23 -3.31 -1.11
C SER A 138 14.61 -3.03 -2.56
N LYS A 139 14.14 -1.89 -3.07
CA LYS A 139 14.46 -1.45 -4.44
C LYS A 139 15.97 -1.31 -4.67
N SER A 140 16.71 -0.86 -3.65
CA SER A 140 18.17 -0.71 -3.72
C SER A 140 18.93 -2.03 -3.86
N LYS A 141 18.39 -3.13 -3.34
CA LYS A 141 19.01 -4.47 -3.44
C LYS A 141 18.58 -5.23 -4.69
N GLY A 142 17.48 -4.82 -5.33
CA GLY A 142 16.93 -5.51 -6.51
C GLY A 142 16.51 -6.96 -6.22
N ASN A 143 16.21 -7.30 -4.97
CA ASN A 143 15.96 -8.67 -4.50
C ASN A 143 14.48 -9.08 -4.50
N GLY A 144 13.59 -8.24 -5.02
CA GLY A 144 12.15 -8.50 -5.03
C GLY A 144 11.64 -8.83 -6.43
N LEU A 145 10.73 -9.81 -6.50
CA LEU A 145 9.89 -10.02 -7.68
C LEU A 145 8.94 -8.83 -7.83
N THR A 146 8.89 -8.23 -9.02
CA THR A 146 7.95 -7.14 -9.30
C THR A 146 6.55 -7.68 -9.66
N ILE A 147 5.55 -6.80 -9.63
CA ILE A 147 4.19 -7.17 -10.09
C ILE A 147 4.23 -7.47 -11.59
N GLU A 148 5.00 -6.70 -12.35
CA GLU A 148 5.19 -6.89 -13.79
C GLU A 148 5.83 -8.24 -14.09
N ASP A 149 6.81 -8.67 -13.29
CA ASP A 149 7.39 -10.01 -13.41
C ASP A 149 6.34 -11.10 -13.17
N TRP A 150 5.48 -10.96 -12.15
CA TRP A 150 4.38 -11.91 -11.91
C TRP A 150 3.44 -11.96 -13.11
N LEU A 151 2.97 -10.80 -13.57
CA LEU A 151 1.99 -10.67 -14.65
C LEU A 151 2.51 -11.10 -16.02
N ARG A 152 3.84 -11.16 -16.18
CA ARG A 152 4.47 -11.75 -17.37
C ARG A 152 4.19 -13.25 -17.50
N TYR A 153 4.05 -13.96 -16.38
CA TYR A 153 3.94 -15.42 -16.37
C TYR A 153 2.57 -15.91 -15.91
N ALA A 154 1.81 -15.12 -15.16
CA ALA A 154 0.57 -15.55 -14.54
C ALA A 154 -0.49 -14.44 -14.50
N SER A 155 -1.73 -14.84 -14.24
CA SER A 155 -2.86 -13.92 -14.27
C SER A 155 -2.93 -13.02 -13.02
N PRO A 156 -3.63 -11.87 -13.11
CA PRO A 156 -3.89 -11.02 -11.94
C PRO A 156 -4.63 -11.76 -10.81
N GLU A 157 -5.47 -12.74 -11.13
CA GLU A 157 -6.25 -13.48 -10.15
C GLU A 157 -5.39 -14.40 -9.28
N SER A 158 -4.33 -15.00 -9.84
CA SER A 158 -3.38 -15.78 -9.03
C SER A 158 -2.57 -14.90 -8.09
N LEU A 159 -2.23 -13.68 -8.52
CA LEU A 159 -1.61 -12.68 -7.66
C LEU A 159 -2.57 -12.23 -6.55
N GLN A 160 -3.85 -11.99 -6.88
CA GLN A 160 -4.87 -11.65 -5.88
C GLN A 160 -5.07 -12.77 -4.85
N LEU A 161 -5.04 -14.04 -5.28
CA LEU A 161 -5.07 -15.17 -4.35
C LEU A 161 -3.85 -15.14 -3.42
N PHE A 162 -2.64 -14.93 -3.97
CA PHE A 162 -1.43 -14.80 -3.16
C PHE A 162 -1.57 -13.69 -2.12
N MET A 163 -2.17 -12.55 -2.47
CA MET A 163 -2.42 -11.44 -1.54
C MET A 163 -3.47 -11.80 -0.47
N TYR A 164 -4.56 -12.47 -0.87
CA TYR A 164 -5.70 -12.85 -0.01
C TYR A 164 -5.29 -13.76 1.15
N GLN A 165 -4.42 -14.74 0.91
CA GLN A 165 -4.09 -15.77 1.89
C GLN A 165 -3.32 -15.22 3.10
N SER A 166 -3.76 -15.41 4.34
CA SER A 166 -2.95 -15.10 5.54
C SER A 166 -2.27 -13.70 5.57
N PRO A 167 -3.00 -12.57 5.43
CA PRO A 167 -2.41 -11.23 5.37
C PRO A 167 -1.69 -10.78 6.66
N ARG A 168 -1.86 -11.51 7.77
CA ARG A 168 -1.14 -11.30 9.05
C ARG A 168 0.20 -12.05 9.14
N LYS A 169 0.62 -12.75 8.09
CA LYS A 169 1.90 -13.49 8.05
C LYS A 169 2.80 -12.91 6.98
N ALA A 170 4.08 -12.82 7.28
CA ALA A 170 5.07 -12.44 6.27
C ALA A 170 5.10 -13.49 5.16
N LYS A 171 5.22 -13.04 3.91
CA LYS A 171 5.19 -13.91 2.74
C LYS A 171 6.45 -13.73 1.92
N ARG A 172 7.01 -14.84 1.47
CA ARG A 172 8.09 -14.79 0.49
C ARG A 172 7.48 -14.54 -0.89
N LEU A 173 7.92 -13.49 -1.57
CA LEU A 173 7.48 -13.10 -2.90
C LEU A 173 8.67 -13.26 -3.87
N PHE A 174 8.70 -14.43 -4.51
CA PHE A 174 9.77 -14.89 -5.41
C PHE A 174 9.16 -15.80 -6.49
N PHE A 175 9.94 -16.15 -7.52
CA PHE A 175 9.39 -16.78 -8.73
C PHE A 175 8.61 -18.08 -8.45
N ASP A 176 9.13 -18.95 -7.59
CA ASP A 176 8.53 -20.29 -7.39
C ASP A 176 7.17 -20.27 -6.67
N VAL A 177 6.75 -19.12 -6.11
CA VAL A 177 5.37 -19.02 -5.60
C VAL A 177 4.35 -18.85 -6.73
N ILE A 178 4.75 -18.40 -7.92
CA ILE A 178 3.83 -18.14 -9.03
C ILE A 178 3.11 -19.42 -9.48
N PRO A 179 3.81 -20.51 -9.87
CA PRO A 179 3.15 -21.72 -10.37
C PRO A 179 2.15 -22.29 -9.37
N LYS A 180 2.56 -22.33 -8.09
CA LYS A 180 1.73 -22.80 -6.99
C LYS A 180 0.44 -21.98 -6.86
N ASN A 181 0.52 -20.66 -6.91
CA ASN A 181 -0.65 -19.80 -6.75
C ASN A 181 -1.57 -19.84 -7.98
N VAL A 182 -1.03 -20.08 -9.19
CA VAL A 182 -1.84 -20.33 -10.38
C VAL A 182 -2.66 -21.62 -10.21
N ASP A 183 -2.00 -22.72 -9.86
CA ASP A 183 -2.67 -24.02 -9.73
C ASP A 183 -3.66 -24.05 -8.55
N GLU A 184 -3.33 -23.40 -7.43
CA GLU A 184 -4.25 -23.23 -6.30
C GLU A 184 -5.49 -22.41 -6.70
N TYR A 185 -5.29 -21.30 -7.43
CA TYR A 185 -6.39 -20.48 -7.92
C TYR A 185 -7.34 -21.27 -8.83
N LEU A 186 -6.80 -22.01 -9.79
CA LEU A 186 -7.59 -22.86 -10.69
C LEU A 186 -8.32 -23.97 -9.93
N THR A 187 -7.68 -24.54 -8.91
CA THR A 187 -8.32 -25.53 -8.02
C THR A 187 -9.49 -24.93 -7.26
N PHE A 188 -9.33 -23.74 -6.68
CA PHE A 188 -10.42 -23.05 -6.00
C PHE A 188 -11.58 -22.71 -6.95
N LEU A 189 -11.25 -22.28 -8.18
CA LEU A 189 -12.23 -21.93 -9.21
C LEU A 189 -13.03 -23.15 -9.67
N GLY A 190 -12.34 -24.28 -9.93
CA GLY A 190 -12.98 -25.52 -10.39
C GLY A 190 -13.90 -26.15 -9.34
N LYS A 191 -13.56 -26.05 -8.05
CA LYS A 191 -14.38 -26.56 -6.94
C LYS A 191 -15.57 -25.67 -6.59
N PHE A 192 -15.51 -24.38 -6.92
CA PHE A 192 -16.53 -23.40 -6.56
C PHE A 192 -17.99 -23.80 -6.91
N PRO A 193 -18.32 -24.27 -8.13
CA PRO A 193 -19.69 -24.63 -8.49
C PRO A 193 -20.24 -25.86 -7.74
N GLU A 194 -19.36 -26.72 -7.20
CA GLU A 194 -19.73 -27.94 -6.48
C GLU A 194 -19.97 -27.69 -4.98
N GLN A 195 -19.63 -26.49 -4.48
CA GLN A 195 -19.72 -26.14 -3.07
C GLN A 195 -21.11 -25.63 -2.69
N ASP A 196 -21.55 -25.93 -1.47
CA ASP A 196 -22.68 -25.23 -0.86
C ASP A 196 -22.37 -23.75 -0.59
N ILE A 197 -23.40 -22.94 -0.31
CA ILE A 197 -23.26 -21.49 -0.11
C ILE A 197 -22.26 -21.12 0.98
N LYS A 198 -22.19 -21.89 2.07
CA LYS A 198 -21.27 -21.60 3.18
C LYS A 198 -19.83 -21.80 2.74
N ASN A 199 -19.57 -22.88 2.01
CA ASN A 199 -18.26 -23.19 1.47
C ASN A 199 -17.86 -22.24 0.32
N GLN A 200 -18.81 -21.80 -0.50
CA GLN A 200 -18.60 -20.78 -1.53
C GLN A 200 -18.17 -19.44 -0.92
N LEU A 201 -18.84 -18.97 0.13
CA LEU A 201 -18.47 -17.74 0.84
C LEU A 201 -17.09 -17.83 1.51
N GLY A 202 -16.63 -19.04 1.88
CA GLY A 202 -15.29 -19.28 2.39
C GLY A 202 -14.21 -19.44 1.30
N ASN A 203 -14.61 -19.60 0.04
CA ASN A 203 -13.70 -19.80 -1.08
C ASN A 203 -13.11 -18.44 -1.53
N PRO A 204 -11.78 -18.28 -1.58
CA PRO A 204 -11.14 -17.03 -2.00
C PRO A 204 -11.65 -16.47 -3.34
N VAL A 205 -12.02 -17.35 -4.29
CA VAL A 205 -12.46 -16.92 -5.63
C VAL A 205 -13.79 -16.17 -5.60
N TRP A 206 -14.62 -16.36 -4.57
CA TRP A 206 -15.81 -15.54 -4.35
C TRP A 206 -15.42 -14.06 -4.19
N HIS A 207 -14.43 -13.79 -3.34
CA HIS A 207 -13.99 -12.43 -3.05
C HIS A 207 -13.19 -11.80 -4.20
N ILE A 208 -12.35 -12.59 -4.87
CA ILE A 208 -11.57 -12.15 -6.05
C ILE A 208 -12.51 -11.72 -7.19
N HIS A 209 -13.58 -12.47 -7.41
CA HIS A 209 -14.54 -12.22 -8.49
C HIS A 209 -15.79 -11.45 -8.06
N SER A 210 -15.79 -10.84 -6.88
CA SER A 210 -16.95 -10.07 -6.36
C SER A 210 -18.27 -10.84 -6.43
N GLY A 211 -18.23 -12.15 -6.13
CA GLY A 211 -19.39 -13.04 -6.11
C GLY A 211 -19.77 -13.68 -7.45
N ALA A 212 -19.05 -13.37 -8.54
CA ALA A 212 -19.34 -13.90 -9.88
C ALA A 212 -18.14 -14.63 -10.51
N PRO A 213 -17.57 -15.68 -9.88
CA PRO A 213 -16.47 -16.43 -10.47
C PRO A 213 -16.91 -17.13 -11.76
N LYS A 214 -16.17 -16.88 -12.84
CA LYS A 214 -16.41 -17.52 -14.14
C LYS A 214 -15.65 -18.83 -14.21
N GLN A 215 -16.32 -19.89 -14.61
CA GLN A 215 -15.65 -21.16 -14.84
C GLN A 215 -14.70 -21.04 -16.04
N VAL A 216 -13.47 -21.51 -15.85
CA VAL A 216 -12.46 -21.62 -16.90
C VAL A 216 -11.99 -23.06 -16.90
N GLU A 217 -12.06 -23.71 -18.06
CA GLU A 217 -11.42 -25.00 -18.25
C GLU A 217 -9.95 -24.75 -18.58
N VAL A 218 -9.06 -25.19 -17.68
CA VAL A 218 -7.62 -25.19 -17.92
C VAL A 218 -7.18 -26.64 -17.98
N PRO A 219 -6.86 -27.17 -19.17
CA PRO A 219 -6.61 -28.59 -19.34
C PRO A 219 -5.22 -29.03 -18.82
N VAL A 220 -4.32 -28.08 -18.57
CA VAL A 220 -2.94 -28.34 -18.14
C VAL A 220 -2.56 -27.40 -17.01
N SER A 221 -2.21 -27.94 -15.84
CA SER A 221 -1.69 -27.16 -14.70
C SER A 221 -0.34 -26.51 -15.03
N PHE A 222 -0.01 -25.40 -14.37
CA PHE A 222 1.28 -24.74 -14.51
C PHE A 222 2.42 -25.68 -14.09
N ALA A 223 2.28 -26.41 -12.99
CA ALA A 223 3.28 -27.38 -12.55
C ALA A 223 3.58 -28.46 -13.61
N LEU A 224 2.56 -28.93 -14.33
CA LEU A 224 2.73 -29.89 -15.42
C LEU A 224 3.50 -29.28 -16.59
N LEU A 225 3.27 -28.02 -16.94
CA LEU A 225 4.05 -27.30 -17.96
C LEU A 225 5.53 -27.19 -17.57
N LEU A 226 5.82 -26.86 -16.30
CA LEU A 226 7.20 -26.80 -15.81
C LEU A 226 7.88 -28.17 -15.83
N ASN A 227 7.19 -29.21 -15.36
CA ASN A 227 7.71 -30.57 -15.39
C ASN A 227 7.98 -31.05 -16.82
N LEU A 228 7.09 -30.72 -17.77
CA LEU A 228 7.27 -31.04 -19.17
C LEU A 228 8.53 -30.37 -19.73
N VAL A 229 8.76 -29.08 -19.44
CA VAL A 229 9.97 -28.37 -19.88
C VAL A 229 11.23 -29.00 -19.28
N SER A 230 11.22 -29.31 -17.98
CA SER A 230 12.37 -29.93 -17.31
C SER A 230 12.66 -31.35 -17.79
N ALA A 231 11.63 -32.15 -18.10
CA ALA A 231 11.78 -33.56 -18.47
C ALA A 231 11.96 -33.80 -19.98
N SER A 232 11.41 -32.93 -20.84
CA SER A 232 11.45 -33.12 -22.29
C SER A 232 12.80 -32.77 -22.92
N ASN A 233 13.64 -31.99 -22.22
CA ASN A 233 14.85 -31.38 -22.79
C ASN A 233 14.60 -30.69 -24.14
N ALA A 234 13.36 -30.24 -24.38
CA ALA A 234 12.94 -29.64 -25.63
C ALA A 234 13.61 -28.27 -25.78
N HIS A 235 14.30 -28.07 -26.90
CA HIS A 235 15.05 -26.84 -27.19
C HIS A 235 14.24 -25.81 -27.98
N ASP A 236 13.03 -26.17 -28.40
CA ASP A 236 12.14 -25.29 -29.15
C ASP A 236 10.68 -25.37 -28.64
N LYS A 237 9.93 -24.32 -28.97
CA LYS A 237 8.52 -24.15 -28.57
C LYS A 237 7.62 -25.19 -29.22
N GLU A 238 7.96 -25.66 -30.42
CA GLU A 238 7.12 -26.54 -31.24
C GLU A 238 7.04 -27.94 -30.63
N ALA A 239 8.18 -28.48 -30.17
CA ALA A 239 8.24 -29.74 -29.45
C ALA A 239 7.44 -29.70 -28.15
N LEU A 240 7.57 -28.63 -27.35
CA LEU A 240 6.78 -28.44 -26.12
C LEU A 240 5.27 -28.39 -26.42
N TRP A 241 4.87 -27.67 -27.46
CA TRP A 241 3.47 -27.57 -27.87
C TRP A 241 2.92 -28.92 -28.35
N GLY A 242 3.75 -29.71 -29.06
CA GLY A 242 3.38 -31.07 -29.48
C GLY A 242 3.07 -32.00 -28.31
N PHE A 243 3.84 -31.93 -27.21
CA PHE A 243 3.55 -32.68 -25.99
C PHE A 243 2.27 -32.21 -25.31
N ILE A 244 2.05 -30.88 -25.22
CA ILE A 244 0.84 -30.30 -24.62
C ILE A 244 -0.40 -30.75 -25.40
N GLN A 245 -0.39 -30.64 -26.72
CA GLN A 245 -1.51 -31.05 -27.57
C GLN A 245 -1.77 -32.56 -27.53
N SER A 246 -0.74 -33.37 -27.33
CA SER A 246 -0.89 -34.82 -27.16
C SER A 246 -1.57 -35.18 -25.85
N TYR A 247 -1.30 -34.43 -24.77
CA TYR A 247 -1.90 -34.64 -23.45
C TYR A 247 -3.29 -34.02 -23.33
N ALA A 248 -3.46 -32.82 -23.88
CA ALA A 248 -4.67 -32.01 -23.84
C ALA A 248 -5.04 -31.53 -25.26
N PRO A 249 -5.80 -32.35 -26.02
CA PRO A 249 -6.26 -31.97 -27.34
C PRO A 249 -7.14 -30.71 -27.28
N GLY A 250 -6.73 -29.63 -27.96
CA GLY A 250 -7.45 -28.35 -28.00
C GLY A 250 -6.91 -27.24 -27.07
N ALA A 251 -5.81 -27.50 -26.36
CA ALA A 251 -5.02 -26.49 -25.66
C ALA A 251 -4.28 -25.52 -26.60
#